data_AF-A0A0M9WNN4-F1
#
_entry.id   AF-A0A0M9WNN4-F1
#
_cell.length_a   1.000
_cell.length_b   1.000
_cell.length_c   1.000
_cell.angle_alpha   90.00
_cell.angle_beta   90.00
_cell.angle_gamma   90.00
#
_symmetry.space_group_name_H-M   'P 1'
#
loop_
_entity.id
_entity.type
_entity.pdbx_description
1 polymer ?
#
loop_
_entity_poly.entity_id
_entity_poly.type
_entity_poly.pdbx_seq_one_letter_code
_entity_poly.pdbx_strand_id
1 'polypeptide(L)'
;MTLDPRTPILVGTGQADERGGGVEPVDLMVRAAREAAADAGSARLLELVDSVRVVGLLSWRYRDPGALVGERIGATVRHTGYSGNGGSTPQVLVNGAAEDIAAGRADVVLIGGAESWRTRTKLRAQKQRPEWTVQDESVPAAEIMVTDVPMADESERRIGLDRPSYVYPLFEQALRISAGRSPEEHREFIGGLWSRFSKIAATNPNAWVQREYTAAEIATPSPENRMISTPYTKLLNSNNMVDQAAVLLMCSVETATRLGITRENWVFPQSGTESHDTYAIAERGALDGSPAIRIAGARALELAGIGLDDVAHVDIYSCFPSAVQVAANELGLALDDPGRPLTVTGGLTFGGGPWNNYVSHSIATMARRVRESPGSYGLVTANSGYLTKHAMGVYRTEPPAGGFRRLDVQAEVVGQPTTAALVSYAGTASAESWTVVYGRDGSPERGFLAARTAAGERTLAATTDAEDLARLTEVDVAGQRVSIAENGQFHFARR
;
A
#
# COMPACT_ATOMS: atom_id res chain seq x y z
N MET A 1 -32.12 12.61 13.56
CA MET A 1 -32.02 11.25 14.12
C MET A 1 -31.04 11.30 15.27
N THR A 2 -31.36 10.67 16.40
CA THR A 2 -30.39 10.44 17.49
C THR A 2 -29.45 9.32 17.06
N LEU A 3 -28.15 9.62 16.97
CA LEU A 3 -27.12 8.61 16.68
C LEU A 3 -26.95 7.66 17.87
N ASP A 4 -26.63 6.40 17.60
CA ASP A 4 -26.17 5.49 18.65
C ASP A 4 -24.91 6.09 19.30
N PRO A 5 -24.87 6.26 20.64
CA PRO A 5 -23.69 6.77 21.35
C PRO A 5 -22.40 6.02 21.04
N ARG A 6 -22.48 4.72 20.67
CA ARG A 6 -21.34 3.86 20.31
C ARG A 6 -20.93 3.94 18.84
N THR A 7 -21.60 4.75 18.02
CA THR A 7 -21.23 4.89 16.61
C THR A 7 -19.76 5.34 16.48
N PRO A 8 -18.92 4.60 15.74
CA PRO A 8 -17.51 4.96 15.56
C PRO A 8 -17.36 6.14 14.60
N ILE A 9 -16.48 7.07 14.96
CA ILE A 9 -16.14 8.24 14.16
C ILE A 9 -14.63 8.49 14.17
N LEU A 10 -14.08 8.80 13.01
CA LEU A 10 -12.76 9.41 12.85
C LEU A 10 -12.90 10.91 13.10
N VAL A 11 -12.29 11.38 14.18
CA VAL A 11 -12.44 12.76 14.65
C VAL A 11 -11.18 13.60 14.46
N GLY A 12 -10.01 12.97 14.41
CA GLY A 12 -8.74 13.66 14.28
C GLY A 12 -7.76 12.93 13.39
N THR A 13 -7.02 13.69 12.59
CA THR A 13 -5.97 13.17 11.71
C THR A 13 -4.75 14.08 11.78
N GLY A 14 -3.55 13.51 11.81
CA GLY A 14 -2.32 14.28 11.87
C GLY A 14 -1.19 13.60 11.11
N GLN A 15 -0.34 14.39 10.47
CA GLN A 15 0.76 13.91 9.64
C GLN A 15 2.04 14.68 9.96
N ALA A 16 3.16 13.99 10.08
CA ALA A 16 4.45 14.63 10.38
C ALA A 16 5.50 14.24 9.33
N ASP A 17 6.16 15.23 8.75
CA ASP A 17 7.31 15.05 7.86
C ASP A 17 8.58 15.61 8.52
N GLU A 18 9.67 14.83 8.53
CA GLU A 18 10.96 15.26 9.09
C GLU A 18 12.07 15.28 8.04
N ARG A 19 12.27 16.44 7.40
CA ARG A 19 13.29 16.59 6.35
C ARG A 19 14.69 16.87 6.90
N GLY A 20 14.81 17.39 8.12
CA GLY A 20 16.08 17.65 8.81
C GLY A 20 16.72 16.38 9.38
N GLY A 21 15.90 15.39 9.70
CA GLY A 21 16.30 14.08 10.20
C GLY A 21 16.59 14.07 11.70
N GLY A 22 16.98 12.89 12.21
CA GLY A 22 17.37 12.70 13.61
C GLY A 22 16.25 12.31 14.57
N VAL A 23 14.99 12.46 14.16
CA VAL A 23 13.83 12.10 14.99
C VAL A 23 13.50 10.62 14.85
N GLU A 24 13.23 9.96 15.98
CA GLU A 24 12.86 8.54 15.98
C GLU A 24 11.39 8.32 15.60
N PRO A 25 11.02 7.11 15.11
CA PRO A 25 9.65 6.84 14.66
C PRO A 25 8.56 7.12 15.71
N VAL A 26 8.79 6.76 16.99
CA VAL A 26 7.83 7.03 18.06
C VAL A 26 7.59 8.53 18.26
N ASP A 27 8.62 9.36 18.19
CA ASP A 27 8.46 10.81 18.31
C ASP A 27 7.74 11.44 17.12
N LEU A 28 7.94 10.90 15.91
CA LEU A 28 7.14 11.31 14.76
C LEU A 28 5.65 10.98 14.95
N MET A 29 5.33 9.79 15.48
CA MET A 29 3.95 9.44 15.83
C MET A 29 3.39 10.36 16.92
N VAL A 30 4.17 10.73 17.94
CA VAL A 30 3.73 11.66 18.99
C VAL A 30 3.43 13.05 18.43
N ARG A 31 4.25 13.55 17.50
CA ARG A 31 3.98 14.81 16.79
C ARG A 31 2.68 14.73 16.00
N ALA A 32 2.51 13.67 15.21
CA ALA A 32 1.30 13.43 14.43
C ALA A 32 0.05 13.24 15.33
N ALA A 33 0.18 12.61 16.50
CA ALA A 33 -0.92 12.44 17.45
C ALA A 33 -1.38 13.79 18.03
N ARG A 34 -0.44 14.68 18.36
CA ARG A 34 -0.75 16.04 18.83
C ARG A 34 -1.43 16.86 17.75
N GLU A 35 -1.00 16.73 16.49
CA GLU A 35 -1.69 17.33 15.35
C GLU A 35 -3.10 16.76 15.17
N ALA A 36 -3.28 15.44 15.27
CA ALA A 36 -4.58 14.80 15.18
C ALA A 36 -5.55 15.28 16.27
N ALA A 37 -5.07 15.51 17.49
CA ALA A 37 -5.90 16.04 18.57
C ALA A 37 -6.26 17.52 18.37
N ALA A 38 -5.35 18.30 17.77
CA ALA A 38 -5.62 19.67 17.36
C ALA A 38 -6.65 19.73 16.21
N ASP A 39 -6.53 18.85 15.21
CA ASP A 39 -7.49 18.68 14.11
C ASP A 39 -8.88 18.27 14.64
N ALA A 40 -8.93 17.41 15.66
CA ALA A 40 -10.18 17.08 16.36
C ALA A 40 -10.77 18.26 17.15
N GLY A 41 -10.00 19.32 17.41
CA GLY A 41 -10.43 20.46 18.24
C GLY A 41 -10.43 20.16 19.75
N SER A 42 -9.75 19.10 20.21
CA SER A 42 -9.70 18.76 21.63
C SER A 42 -8.43 17.98 22.01
N ALA A 43 -7.47 18.67 22.65
CA ALA A 43 -6.25 18.04 23.16
C ALA A 43 -6.53 16.95 24.22
N ARG A 44 -7.63 17.11 24.99
CA ARG A 44 -8.09 16.14 26.00
C ARG A 44 -8.43 14.77 25.41
N LEU A 45 -8.60 14.67 24.09
CA LEU A 45 -8.81 13.40 23.43
C LEU A 45 -7.61 12.44 23.62
N LEU A 46 -6.38 12.96 23.66
CA LEU A 46 -5.18 12.13 23.86
C LEU A 46 -5.14 11.50 25.24
N GLU A 47 -5.56 12.22 26.29
CA GLU A 47 -5.61 11.71 27.67
C GLU A 47 -6.55 10.51 27.80
N LEU A 48 -7.55 10.42 26.92
CA LEU A 48 -8.57 9.36 26.91
C LEU A 48 -8.23 8.19 25.99
N VAL A 49 -7.12 8.24 25.25
CA VAL A 49 -6.67 7.12 24.39
C VAL A 49 -6.47 5.89 25.26
N ASP A 50 -7.30 4.87 25.01
CA ASP A 50 -7.28 3.62 25.75
C ASP A 50 -6.72 2.45 24.93
N SER A 51 -6.64 2.61 23.60
CA SER A 51 -6.02 1.67 22.69
C SER A 51 -5.05 2.39 21.75
N VAL A 52 -3.81 1.92 21.68
CA VAL A 52 -2.82 2.37 20.70
C VAL A 52 -2.46 1.23 19.74
N ARG A 53 -2.69 1.42 18.45
CA ARG A 53 -2.47 0.41 17.40
C ARG A 53 -1.43 0.92 16.41
N VAL A 54 -0.24 0.34 16.47
CA VAL A 54 0.90 0.77 15.68
C VAL A 54 1.07 -0.12 14.45
N VAL A 55 1.25 0.52 13.30
CA VAL A 55 1.61 -0.15 12.04
C VAL A 55 3.08 -0.56 12.07
N GLY A 56 3.39 -1.76 11.57
CA GLY A 56 4.73 -2.35 11.56
C GLY A 56 5.82 -1.39 11.08
N LEU A 57 6.80 -1.13 11.94
CA LEU A 57 7.95 -0.24 11.75
C LEU A 57 9.17 -1.05 11.27
N LEU A 58 9.83 -0.58 10.22
CA LEU A 58 11.04 -1.20 9.68
C LEU A 58 12.30 -0.40 10.01
N SER A 59 12.20 0.91 10.25
CA SER A 59 13.36 1.75 10.58
C SER A 59 13.94 1.43 11.96
N TRP A 60 13.14 1.12 12.97
CA TRP A 60 13.63 0.81 14.31
C TRP A 60 12.78 -0.25 14.99
N ARG A 61 13.42 -1.07 15.84
CA ARG A 61 12.75 -2.13 16.57
C ARG A 61 12.42 -1.66 17.98
N TYR A 62 11.13 -1.66 18.29
CA TYR A 62 10.58 -1.50 19.62
C TYR A 62 9.97 -2.83 20.07
N ARG A 63 9.90 -3.07 21.38
CA ARG A 63 9.16 -4.21 21.93
C ARG A 63 7.67 -3.92 21.95
N ASP A 64 7.31 -2.72 22.39
CA ASP A 64 5.96 -2.18 22.35
C ASP A 64 6.02 -0.68 22.04
N PRO A 65 5.96 -0.29 20.76
CA PRO A 65 5.94 1.12 20.38
C PRO A 65 4.64 1.82 20.83
N GLY A 66 3.54 1.08 20.98
CA GLY A 66 2.25 1.64 21.40
C GLY A 66 2.29 2.12 22.85
N ALA A 67 2.94 1.36 23.73
CA ALA A 67 3.17 1.76 25.13
C ALA A 67 3.99 3.04 25.22
N LEU A 68 5.08 3.17 24.43
CA LEU A 68 5.89 4.38 24.40
C LEU A 68 5.14 5.59 23.86
N VAL A 69 4.33 5.42 22.82
CA VAL A 69 3.47 6.49 22.31
C VAL A 69 2.49 6.92 23.41
N GLY A 70 1.82 5.96 24.06
CA GLY A 70 0.90 6.20 25.17
C GLY A 70 1.53 7.03 26.30
N GLU A 71 2.72 6.63 26.75
CA GLU A 71 3.49 7.36 27.76
C GLU A 71 3.76 8.81 27.33
N ARG A 72 4.25 9.02 26.10
CA ARG A 72 4.67 10.35 25.60
C ARG A 72 3.51 11.30 25.30
N ILE A 73 2.31 10.78 25.07
CA ILE A 73 1.09 11.58 24.92
C ILE A 73 0.33 11.75 26.25
N GLY A 74 0.79 11.11 27.34
CA GLY A 74 0.14 11.18 28.66
C GLY A 74 -1.14 10.36 28.76
N ALA A 75 -1.31 9.32 27.94
CA ALA A 75 -2.47 8.45 27.94
C ALA A 75 -2.30 7.28 28.92
N THR A 76 -3.39 6.87 29.57
CA THR A 76 -3.43 5.61 30.33
C THR A 76 -3.95 4.50 29.42
N VAL A 77 -3.05 3.95 28.60
CA VAL A 77 -3.40 2.95 27.59
C VAL A 77 -3.76 1.61 28.25
N ARG A 78 -4.94 1.08 27.91
CA ARG A 78 -5.40 -0.25 28.35
C ARG A 78 -4.89 -1.37 27.44
N HIS A 79 -4.80 -1.08 26.14
CA HIS A 79 -4.42 -2.04 25.12
C HIS A 79 -3.43 -1.45 24.12
N THR A 80 -2.33 -2.15 23.87
CA THR A 80 -1.39 -1.84 22.81
C THR A 80 -1.41 -2.96 21.78
N GLY A 81 -1.35 -2.59 20.51
CA GLY A 81 -1.32 -3.53 19.41
C GLY A 81 -0.32 -3.11 18.35
N TYR A 82 0.26 -4.09 17.68
CA TYR A 82 1.22 -3.91 16.61
C TYR A 82 0.81 -4.74 15.39
N SER A 83 1.09 -4.25 14.19
CA SER A 83 0.89 -5.03 12.97
C SER A 83 2.20 -5.68 12.52
N GLY A 84 2.08 -6.83 11.86
CA GLY A 84 3.09 -7.30 10.93
C GLY A 84 3.25 -6.35 9.73
N ASN A 85 4.19 -6.69 8.88
CA ASN A 85 4.48 -6.05 7.61
C ASN A 85 3.35 -6.28 6.60
N GLY A 86 2.95 -5.19 5.96
CA GLY A 86 1.89 -5.13 4.97
C GLY A 86 1.34 -3.71 4.84
N GLY A 87 1.22 -3.21 3.61
CA GLY A 87 0.63 -1.89 3.34
C GLY A 87 -0.89 -1.83 3.52
N SER A 88 -1.57 -2.98 3.64
CA SER A 88 -3.00 -3.06 3.93
C SER A 88 -3.34 -2.91 5.41
N THR A 89 -2.37 -3.08 6.31
CA THR A 89 -2.62 -3.12 7.76
C THR A 89 -3.23 -1.83 8.32
N PRO A 90 -2.93 -0.60 7.85
CA PRO A 90 -3.57 0.59 8.40
C PRO A 90 -5.11 0.57 8.26
N GLN A 91 -5.63 0.14 7.11
CA GLN A 91 -7.07 0.05 6.88
C GLN A 91 -7.70 -1.08 7.71
N VAL A 92 -7.02 -2.23 7.84
CA VAL A 92 -7.46 -3.34 8.71
C VAL A 92 -7.57 -2.89 10.16
N LEU A 93 -6.61 -2.11 10.66
CA LEU A 93 -6.62 -1.56 12.02
C LEU A 93 -7.78 -0.57 12.22
N VAL A 94 -8.08 0.27 11.23
CA VAL A 94 -9.24 1.19 11.25
C VAL A 94 -10.55 0.42 11.25
N ASN A 95 -10.70 -0.60 10.40
CA ASN A 95 -11.89 -1.44 10.37
C ASN A 95 -12.13 -2.13 11.72
N GLY A 96 -11.09 -2.72 12.30
CA GLY A 96 -11.18 -3.34 13.63
C GLY A 96 -11.47 -2.33 14.74
N ALA A 97 -10.90 -1.13 14.68
CA ALA A 97 -11.17 -0.09 15.67
C ALA A 97 -12.62 0.39 15.62
N ALA A 98 -13.20 0.51 14.43
CA ALA A 98 -14.61 0.84 14.26
C ALA A 98 -15.51 -0.24 14.88
N GLU A 99 -15.20 -1.54 14.69
CA GLU A 99 -15.93 -2.64 15.35
C GLU A 99 -15.79 -2.62 16.87
N ASP A 100 -14.58 -2.39 17.38
CA ASP A 100 -14.31 -2.34 18.82
C ASP A 100 -15.04 -1.19 19.50
N ILE A 101 -15.07 -0.02 18.86
CA ILE A 101 -15.83 1.13 19.36
C ILE A 101 -17.33 0.84 19.31
N ALA A 102 -17.86 0.36 18.19
CA ALA A 102 -19.27 0.00 18.07
C ALA A 102 -19.70 -1.03 19.14
N ALA A 103 -18.83 -2.00 19.46
CA ALA A 103 -19.11 -3.07 20.41
C ALA A 103 -18.82 -2.72 21.88
N GLY A 104 -18.35 -1.51 22.22
CA GLY A 104 -18.05 -1.17 23.62
C GLY A 104 -16.67 -1.61 24.12
N ARG A 105 -15.80 -2.14 23.25
CA ARG A 105 -14.47 -2.68 23.64
C ARG A 105 -13.38 -1.60 23.74
N ALA A 106 -13.55 -0.47 23.08
CA ALA A 106 -12.65 0.69 23.16
C ALA A 106 -13.44 2.00 23.05
N ASP A 107 -12.98 3.08 23.68
CA ASP A 107 -13.64 4.39 23.62
C ASP A 107 -12.88 5.38 22.74
N VAL A 108 -11.54 5.37 22.82
CA VAL A 108 -10.66 6.23 22.00
C VAL A 108 -9.47 5.41 21.54
N VAL A 109 -9.40 5.21 20.22
CA VAL A 109 -8.34 4.44 19.58
C VAL A 109 -7.43 5.37 18.80
N LEU A 110 -6.13 5.30 19.09
CA LEU A 110 -5.07 5.87 18.28
C LEU A 110 -4.54 4.80 17.32
N ILE A 111 -4.57 5.09 16.02
CA ILE A 111 -4.02 4.20 14.99
C ILE A 111 -2.96 4.98 14.23
N GLY A 112 -1.78 4.43 14.04
CA GLY A 112 -0.77 5.14 13.25
C GLY A 112 0.52 4.38 13.08
N GLY A 113 1.47 5.02 12.41
CA GLY A 113 2.78 4.47 12.17
C GLY A 113 3.75 5.56 11.75
N ALA A 114 5.02 5.20 11.68
CA ALA A 114 6.06 6.12 11.26
C ALA A 114 7.25 5.38 10.65
N GLU A 115 8.02 6.07 9.84
CA GLU A 115 9.33 5.61 9.45
C GLU A 115 10.32 6.75 9.59
N SER A 116 11.52 6.45 10.10
CA SER A 116 12.70 7.34 10.04
C SER A 116 13.75 6.70 9.13
N TRP A 117 13.31 6.15 8.00
CA TRP A 117 14.13 5.30 7.13
C TRP A 117 15.22 6.08 6.41
N ARG A 118 14.95 7.32 5.99
CA ARG A 118 15.94 8.19 5.36
C ARG A 118 17.05 8.53 6.35
N THR A 119 16.71 8.95 7.57
CA THR A 119 17.69 9.22 8.64
C THR A 119 18.53 7.99 8.93
N ARG A 120 17.88 6.84 9.17
CA ARG A 120 18.58 5.60 9.51
C ARG A 120 19.52 5.13 8.39
N THR A 121 19.08 5.22 7.13
CA THR A 121 19.88 4.83 5.98
C THR A 121 21.11 5.73 5.83
N LYS A 122 20.96 7.04 6.05
CA LYS A 122 22.07 8.00 6.06
C LYS A 122 23.09 7.68 7.16
N LEU A 123 22.64 7.47 8.40
CA LEU A 123 23.51 7.15 9.54
C LEU A 123 24.25 5.83 9.31
N ARG A 124 23.56 4.80 8.80
CA ARG A 124 24.19 3.51 8.46
C ARG A 124 25.28 3.68 7.40
N ALA A 125 25.05 4.49 6.36
CA ALA A 125 26.07 4.77 5.35
C ALA A 125 27.31 5.48 5.93
N GLN A 126 27.12 6.26 6.99
CA GLN A 126 28.18 6.93 7.75
C GLN A 126 28.78 6.07 8.87
N LYS A 127 28.37 4.79 8.99
CA LYS A 127 28.75 3.87 10.08
C LYS A 127 28.42 4.40 11.48
N GLN A 128 27.39 5.23 11.59
CA GLN A 128 26.86 5.76 12.85
C GLN A 128 25.57 5.03 13.23
N ARG A 129 25.25 4.99 14.52
CA ARG A 129 23.97 4.50 15.04
C ARG A 129 23.16 5.68 15.58
N PRO A 130 21.85 5.74 15.34
CA PRO A 130 21.03 6.76 15.99
C PRO A 130 20.96 6.51 17.50
N GLU A 131 20.92 7.59 18.28
CA GLU A 131 20.65 7.56 19.72
C GLU A 131 19.13 7.55 19.96
N TRP A 132 18.47 6.54 19.40
CA TRP A 132 17.02 6.35 19.54
C TRP A 132 16.69 5.42 20.70
N THR A 133 15.48 5.57 21.22
CA THR A 133 15.00 4.80 22.37
C THR A 133 15.12 3.30 22.16
N VAL A 134 15.64 2.59 23.16
CA VAL A 134 15.68 1.13 23.22
C VAL A 134 14.84 0.69 24.41
N GLN A 135 13.85 -0.15 24.18
CA GLN A 135 13.09 -0.77 25.28
C GLN A 135 13.84 -1.97 25.82
N ASP A 136 13.91 -2.06 27.15
CA ASP A 136 14.48 -3.20 27.85
C ASP A 136 13.73 -4.50 27.53
N GLU A 137 14.41 -5.64 27.60
CA GLU A 137 13.82 -6.95 27.33
C GLU A 137 12.74 -7.36 28.33
N SER A 138 12.67 -6.71 29.50
CA SER A 138 11.58 -6.86 30.47
C SER A 138 10.25 -6.24 30.02
N VAL A 139 10.27 -5.33 29.05
CA VAL A 139 9.03 -4.78 28.46
C VAL A 139 8.32 -5.89 27.68
N PRO A 140 7.06 -6.24 27.98
CA PRO A 140 6.30 -7.19 27.19
C PRO A 140 6.25 -6.78 25.72
N ALA A 141 6.29 -7.75 24.81
CA ALA A 141 6.11 -7.44 23.40
C ALA A 141 4.63 -7.07 23.14
N ALA A 142 4.38 -6.09 22.28
CA ALA A 142 3.04 -5.75 21.86
C ALA A 142 2.33 -6.96 21.22
N GLU A 143 1.02 -7.05 21.41
CA GLU A 143 0.20 -8.05 20.72
C GLU A 143 0.23 -7.81 19.20
N ILE A 144 0.44 -8.86 18.42
CA ILE A 144 0.37 -8.78 16.96
C ILE A 144 -1.10 -8.90 16.52
N MET A 145 -1.74 -7.76 16.28
CA MET A 145 -3.17 -7.70 15.92
C MET A 145 -3.45 -8.10 14.47
N VAL A 146 -2.49 -7.85 13.58
CA VAL A 146 -2.57 -8.23 12.15
C VAL A 146 -1.27 -8.94 11.80
N THR A 147 -1.37 -10.17 11.30
CA THR A 147 -0.20 -10.99 11.00
C THR A 147 0.57 -10.50 9.76
N ASP A 148 1.86 -10.82 9.72
CA ASP A 148 2.72 -10.57 8.55
C ASP A 148 2.10 -11.15 7.26
N VAL A 149 2.30 -10.46 6.15
CA VAL A 149 2.05 -11.01 4.82
C VAL A 149 3.29 -11.75 4.33
N PRO A 150 3.21 -13.06 4.04
CA PRO A 150 4.29 -13.79 3.39
C PRO A 150 4.66 -13.12 2.08
N MET A 151 5.93 -12.74 1.92
CA MET A 151 6.41 -11.99 0.76
C MET A 151 6.84 -12.88 -0.41
N ALA A 152 7.20 -14.15 -0.20
CA ALA A 152 7.65 -15.03 -1.28
C ALA A 152 7.39 -16.50 -0.95
N ASP A 153 6.89 -17.25 -1.93
CA ASP A 153 6.78 -18.72 -1.87
C ASP A 153 8.11 -19.38 -2.30
N GLU A 154 8.16 -20.71 -2.33
CA GLU A 154 9.34 -21.48 -2.72
C GLU A 154 9.73 -21.21 -4.18
N SER A 155 8.73 -21.06 -5.06
CA SER A 155 8.94 -20.84 -6.49
C SER A 155 9.71 -19.54 -6.78
N GLU A 156 9.37 -18.46 -6.08
CA GLU A 156 10.00 -17.15 -6.19
C GLU A 156 11.40 -17.17 -5.54
N ARG A 157 11.51 -17.77 -4.34
CA ARG A 157 12.78 -17.88 -3.61
C ARG A 157 13.84 -18.63 -4.39
N ARG A 158 13.46 -19.75 -5.03
CA ARG A 158 14.36 -20.58 -5.84
C ARG A 158 15.11 -19.78 -6.90
N ILE A 159 14.40 -18.88 -7.57
CA ILE A 159 14.98 -18.03 -8.61
C ILE A 159 15.42 -16.67 -8.07
N GLY A 160 15.34 -16.41 -6.77
CA GLY A 160 15.71 -15.11 -6.18
C GLY A 160 14.86 -13.93 -6.68
N LEU A 161 13.57 -14.17 -6.89
CA LEU A 161 12.56 -13.15 -7.19
C LEU A 161 11.96 -12.65 -5.87
N ASP A 162 12.68 -11.80 -5.15
CA ASP A 162 12.43 -11.52 -3.72
C ASP A 162 12.07 -10.06 -3.38
N ARG A 163 12.07 -9.16 -4.38
CA ARG A 163 11.84 -7.73 -4.19
C ARG A 163 10.62 -7.25 -4.96
N PRO A 164 9.82 -6.33 -4.40
CA PRO A 164 8.70 -5.72 -5.11
C PRO A 164 9.09 -5.13 -6.47
N SER A 165 10.26 -4.48 -6.55
CA SER A 165 10.79 -3.90 -7.80
C SER A 165 11.13 -4.94 -8.89
N TYR A 166 11.14 -6.23 -8.57
CA TYR A 166 11.34 -7.32 -9.52
C TYR A 166 10.02 -8.04 -9.86
N VAL A 167 9.08 -8.06 -8.92
CA VAL A 167 7.79 -8.75 -9.09
C VAL A 167 6.74 -7.90 -9.78
N TYR A 168 6.49 -6.67 -9.32
CA TYR A 168 5.48 -5.80 -9.91
C TYR A 168 5.68 -5.52 -11.41
N PRO A 169 6.92 -5.44 -11.94
CA PRO A 169 7.14 -5.41 -13.37
C PRO A 169 6.55 -6.58 -14.16
N LEU A 170 6.42 -7.78 -13.58
CA LEU A 170 5.75 -8.91 -14.23
C LEU A 170 4.24 -8.66 -14.38
N PHE A 171 3.61 -8.00 -13.40
CA PHE A 171 2.21 -7.59 -13.52
C PHE A 171 2.07 -6.47 -14.56
N GLU A 172 2.99 -5.52 -14.57
CA GLU A 172 3.03 -4.43 -15.56
C GLU A 172 3.16 -4.96 -16.99
N GLN A 173 4.08 -5.90 -17.20
CA GLN A 173 4.28 -6.49 -18.50
C GLN A 173 3.06 -7.30 -18.95
N ALA A 174 2.36 -7.98 -18.03
CA ALA A 174 1.10 -8.65 -18.33
C ALA A 174 0.00 -7.65 -18.71
N LEU A 175 -0.14 -6.54 -17.98
CA LEU A 175 -1.07 -5.45 -18.29
C LEU A 175 -0.80 -4.84 -19.66
N ARG A 176 0.48 -4.62 -20.01
CA ARG A 176 0.88 -4.14 -21.34
C ARG A 176 0.41 -5.09 -22.43
N ILE A 177 0.71 -6.39 -22.30
CA ILE A 177 0.38 -7.41 -23.29
C ILE A 177 -1.13 -7.50 -23.46
N SER A 178 -1.88 -7.56 -22.35
CA SER A 178 -3.34 -7.62 -22.32
C SER A 178 -3.98 -6.39 -22.98
N ALA A 179 -3.40 -5.21 -22.77
CA ALA A 179 -3.84 -3.97 -23.41
C ALA A 179 -3.39 -3.83 -24.88
N GLY A 180 -2.60 -4.76 -25.41
CA GLY A 180 -2.09 -4.71 -26.79
C GLY A 180 -1.15 -3.55 -27.10
N ARG A 181 -0.51 -2.95 -26.08
CA ARG A 181 0.36 -1.78 -26.25
C ARG A 181 1.78 -2.19 -26.63
N SER A 182 2.42 -1.41 -27.50
CA SER A 182 3.87 -1.51 -27.70
C SER A 182 4.63 -1.13 -26.41
N PRO A 183 5.90 -1.55 -26.25
CA PRO A 183 6.72 -1.11 -25.12
C PRO A 183 6.83 0.42 -25.00
N GLU A 184 6.89 1.14 -26.12
CA GLU A 184 6.98 2.60 -26.18
C GLU A 184 5.66 3.25 -25.74
N GLU A 185 4.54 2.82 -26.32
CA GLU A 185 3.19 3.32 -25.97
C GLU A 185 2.90 3.10 -24.48
N HIS A 186 3.30 1.95 -23.95
CA HIS A 186 3.08 1.63 -22.55
C HIS A 186 3.96 2.46 -21.61
N ARG A 187 5.20 2.76 -22.00
CA ARG A 187 6.08 3.66 -21.24
C ARG A 187 5.50 5.06 -21.15
N GLU A 188 4.99 5.59 -22.26
CA GLU A 188 4.29 6.88 -22.29
C GLU A 188 3.03 6.86 -21.41
N PHE A 189 2.26 5.76 -21.50
CA PHE A 189 1.05 5.57 -20.70
C PHE A 189 1.31 5.61 -19.19
N ILE A 190 2.24 4.80 -18.69
CA ILE A 190 2.56 4.77 -17.24
C ILE A 190 3.25 6.06 -16.79
N GLY A 191 4.02 6.72 -17.67
CA GLY A 191 4.57 8.05 -17.42
C GLY A 191 3.47 9.10 -17.22
N GLY A 192 2.44 9.09 -18.08
CA GLY A 192 1.27 9.95 -17.96
C GLY A 192 0.47 9.70 -16.68
N LEU A 193 0.25 8.43 -16.33
CA LEU A 193 -0.40 8.04 -15.07
C LEU A 193 0.36 8.59 -13.87
N TRP A 194 1.68 8.40 -13.80
CA TRP A 194 2.48 8.90 -12.69
C TRP A 194 2.61 10.42 -12.67
N SER A 195 2.59 11.08 -13.83
CA SER A 195 2.59 12.54 -13.92
C SER A 195 1.37 13.14 -13.21
N ARG A 196 0.18 12.55 -13.40
CA ARG A 196 -1.05 12.94 -12.68
C ARG A 196 -0.92 12.77 -11.16
N PHE A 197 -0.29 11.69 -10.69
CA PHE A 197 -0.01 11.48 -9.26
C PHE A 197 0.94 12.56 -8.71
N SER A 198 1.99 12.90 -9.46
CA SER A 198 2.94 13.96 -9.06
C SER A 198 2.28 15.34 -8.95
N LYS A 199 1.29 15.62 -9.81
CA LYS A 199 0.52 16.87 -9.76
C LYS A 199 -0.32 16.98 -8.48
N ILE A 200 -0.92 15.87 -8.04
CA ILE A 200 -1.63 15.84 -6.73
C ILE A 200 -0.63 16.06 -5.60
N ALA A 201 0.51 15.35 -5.60
CA ALA A 201 1.56 15.49 -4.59
C ALA A 201 2.10 16.91 -4.48
N ALA A 202 2.28 17.61 -5.61
CA ALA A 202 2.77 18.99 -5.67
C ALA A 202 1.91 19.98 -4.86
N THR A 203 0.63 19.67 -4.64
CA THR A 203 -0.32 20.50 -3.88
C THR A 203 -0.65 19.95 -2.49
N ASN A 204 -0.15 18.75 -2.16
CA ASN A 204 -0.38 18.13 -0.86
C ASN A 204 0.72 18.60 0.12
N PRO A 205 0.38 19.35 1.19
CA PRO A 205 1.36 19.85 2.16
C PRO A 205 2.11 18.75 2.89
N ASN A 206 1.56 17.53 2.94
CA ASN A 206 2.17 16.35 3.57
C ASN A 206 2.84 15.40 2.57
N ALA A 207 2.95 15.79 1.29
CA ALA A 207 3.73 15.01 0.33
C ALA A 207 5.22 15.24 0.53
N TRP A 208 6.00 14.15 0.49
CA TRP A 208 7.45 14.23 0.60
C TRP A 208 8.09 15.01 -0.57
N VAL A 209 7.61 14.75 -1.79
CA VAL A 209 8.03 15.39 -3.03
C VAL A 209 6.91 16.28 -3.56
N GLN A 210 7.02 17.58 -3.31
CA GLN A 210 6.07 18.60 -3.77
C GLN A 210 6.50 19.20 -5.11
N ARG A 211 6.63 18.34 -6.11
CA ARG A 211 7.02 18.74 -7.47
C ARG A 211 6.17 17.98 -8.49
N GLU A 212 5.63 18.72 -9.45
CA GLU A 212 5.02 18.14 -10.65
C GLU A 212 6.12 17.69 -11.62
N TYR A 213 5.97 16.49 -12.15
CA TYR A 213 6.84 15.91 -13.17
C TYR A 213 6.06 15.67 -14.44
N THR A 214 6.68 15.90 -15.59
CA THR A 214 6.12 15.50 -16.88
C THR A 214 6.23 13.98 -17.07
N ALA A 215 5.37 13.43 -17.94
CA ALA A 215 5.42 12.01 -18.29
C ALA A 215 6.80 11.58 -18.81
N ALA A 216 7.43 12.43 -19.63
CA ALA A 216 8.75 12.18 -20.20
C ALA A 216 9.85 12.13 -19.12
N GLU A 217 9.83 13.04 -18.14
CA GLU A 217 10.80 13.03 -17.03
C GLU A 217 10.66 11.76 -16.17
N ILE A 218 9.44 11.27 -15.99
CA ILE A 218 9.18 10.06 -15.21
C ILE A 218 9.64 8.82 -15.98
N ALA A 219 9.28 8.69 -17.25
CA ALA A 219 9.44 7.44 -17.98
C ALA A 219 10.80 7.30 -18.69
N THR A 220 11.52 8.40 -18.88
CA THR A 220 12.83 8.39 -19.56
C THR A 220 13.97 8.22 -18.56
N PRO A 221 14.87 7.25 -18.76
CA PRO A 221 16.04 7.08 -17.91
C PRO A 221 16.96 8.31 -17.94
N SER A 222 17.43 8.73 -16.77
CA SER A 222 18.46 9.76 -16.59
C SER A 222 19.41 9.39 -15.45
N PRO A 223 20.53 10.11 -15.23
CA PRO A 223 21.38 9.90 -14.05
C PRO A 223 20.61 9.98 -12.71
N GLU A 224 19.62 10.86 -12.62
CA GLU A 224 18.77 11.07 -11.43
C GLU A 224 17.57 10.11 -11.38
N ASN A 225 17.17 9.59 -12.55
CA ASN A 225 16.03 8.71 -12.75
C ASN A 225 16.42 7.41 -13.50
N ARG A 226 17.45 6.72 -13.01
CA ARG A 226 17.95 5.49 -13.66
C ARG A 226 16.89 4.41 -13.81
N MET A 227 17.13 3.47 -14.72
CA MET A 227 16.39 2.21 -14.78
C MET A 227 16.59 1.37 -13.50
N ILE A 228 15.53 0.73 -13.04
CA ILE A 228 15.55 -0.25 -11.94
C ILE A 228 15.28 -1.64 -12.52
N SER A 229 14.18 -1.76 -13.24
CA SER A 229 13.75 -2.95 -13.94
C SER A 229 12.88 -2.53 -15.12
N THR A 230 12.80 -3.27 -16.23
CA THR A 230 11.85 -2.92 -17.30
C THR A 230 10.41 -3.12 -16.82
N PRO A 231 9.48 -2.16 -16.99
CA PRO A 231 9.63 -0.84 -17.64
C PRO A 231 9.86 0.34 -16.67
N TYR A 232 10.16 0.09 -15.40
CA TYR A 232 10.28 1.09 -14.35
C TYR A 232 11.67 1.74 -14.22
N THR A 233 11.68 3.04 -14.46
CA THR A 233 12.67 3.97 -13.91
C THR A 233 12.45 4.16 -12.40
N LYS A 234 13.41 4.78 -11.72
CA LYS A 234 13.33 5.09 -10.28
C LYS A 234 12.05 5.85 -9.90
N LEU A 235 11.59 6.80 -10.71
CA LEU A 235 10.37 7.57 -10.46
C LEU A 235 9.08 6.77 -10.66
N LEU A 236 9.12 5.58 -11.28
CA LEU A 236 7.99 4.65 -11.38
C LEU A 236 7.97 3.64 -10.21
N ASN A 237 8.83 3.82 -9.20
CA ASN A 237 8.87 3.00 -7.99
C ASN A 237 8.41 3.82 -6.78
N SER A 238 7.91 3.15 -5.73
CA SER A 238 7.63 3.76 -4.43
C SER A 238 8.88 4.42 -3.82
N ASN A 239 8.70 5.55 -3.12
CA ASN A 239 9.79 6.24 -2.42
C ASN A 239 9.77 5.96 -0.92
N ASN A 240 10.56 4.99 -0.48
CA ASN A 240 10.74 4.69 0.94
C ASN A 240 11.85 5.50 1.64
N MET A 241 12.50 6.41 0.92
CA MET A 241 13.55 7.27 1.47
C MET A 241 12.95 8.51 2.12
N VAL A 242 12.09 8.29 3.12
CA VAL A 242 11.31 9.31 3.82
C VAL A 242 11.46 9.16 5.33
N ASP A 243 11.25 10.26 6.05
CA ASP A 243 11.01 10.25 7.50
C ASP A 243 9.61 10.86 7.73
N GLN A 244 8.58 10.01 7.86
CA GLN A 244 7.17 10.43 7.88
C GLN A 244 6.35 9.62 8.88
N ALA A 245 5.31 10.24 9.44
CA ALA A 245 4.31 9.60 10.27
C ALA A 245 2.90 10.08 9.95
N ALA A 246 1.93 9.21 10.22
CA ALA A 246 0.52 9.57 10.20
C ALA A 246 -0.21 8.87 11.35
N VAL A 247 -1.11 9.61 11.99
CA VAL A 247 -1.93 9.16 13.12
C VAL A 247 -3.39 9.53 12.89
N LEU A 248 -4.27 8.61 13.24
CA LEU A 248 -5.72 8.69 13.19
C LEU A 248 -6.27 8.54 14.61
N LEU A 249 -7.17 9.42 15.02
CA LEU A 249 -7.89 9.34 16.28
C LEU A 249 -9.36 9.02 16.01
N MET A 250 -9.78 7.84 16.46
CA MET A 250 -11.16 7.40 16.38
C MET A 250 -11.77 7.33 17.78
N CYS A 251 -13.04 7.70 17.91
CA CYS A 251 -13.78 7.54 19.16
C CYS A 251 -15.26 7.28 18.90
N SER A 252 -16.02 7.06 19.98
CA SER A 252 -17.48 6.98 19.92
C SER A 252 -18.11 8.37 19.80
N VAL A 253 -19.31 8.46 19.21
CA VAL A 253 -20.14 9.68 19.20
C VAL A 253 -20.35 10.24 20.60
N GLU A 254 -20.54 9.37 21.60
CA GLU A 254 -20.64 9.74 23.01
C GLU A 254 -19.40 10.50 23.49
N THR A 255 -18.21 9.97 23.18
CA THR A 255 -16.94 10.57 23.60
C THR A 255 -16.71 11.91 22.91
N ALA A 256 -16.96 11.99 21.60
CA ALA A 256 -16.85 13.24 20.87
C ALA A 256 -17.81 14.32 21.42
N THR A 257 -19.04 13.94 21.73
CA THR A 257 -20.05 14.83 22.33
C THR A 257 -19.60 15.29 23.72
N ARG A 258 -19.13 14.37 24.57
CA ARG A 258 -18.61 14.66 25.92
C ARG A 258 -17.43 15.64 25.90
N LEU A 259 -16.59 15.56 24.87
CA LEU A 259 -15.43 16.42 24.69
C LEU A 259 -15.72 17.74 23.95
N GLY A 260 -16.95 17.93 23.46
CA GLY A 260 -17.32 19.11 22.68
C GLY A 260 -16.68 19.17 21.29
N ILE A 261 -16.30 18.03 20.70
CA ILE A 261 -15.77 17.97 19.33
C ILE A 261 -16.89 18.33 18.36
N THR A 262 -16.68 19.36 17.55
CA THR A 262 -17.69 19.88 16.63
C THR A 262 -18.05 18.88 15.54
N ARG A 263 -19.30 18.93 15.07
CA ARG A 263 -19.85 17.95 14.11
C ARG A 263 -19.16 18.00 12.76
N GLU A 264 -18.59 19.15 12.36
CA GLU A 264 -17.79 19.26 11.13
C GLU A 264 -16.52 18.40 11.14
N ASN A 265 -16.00 18.04 12.33
CA ASN A 265 -14.83 17.17 12.45
C ASN A 265 -15.16 15.69 12.36
N TRP A 266 -16.44 15.29 12.30
CA TRP A 266 -16.81 13.88 12.36
C TRP A 266 -16.84 13.26 10.97
N VAL A 267 -15.97 12.27 10.75
CA VAL A 267 -16.00 11.41 9.56
C VAL A 267 -16.38 9.99 9.99
N PHE A 268 -17.37 9.43 9.33
CA PHE A 268 -17.90 8.10 9.63
C PHE A 268 -17.32 7.09 8.63
N PRO A 269 -16.62 6.05 9.11
CA PRO A 269 -16.43 4.83 8.35
C PRO A 269 -17.82 4.26 7.99
N GLN A 270 -18.09 4.09 6.70
CA GLN A 270 -19.34 3.54 6.19
C GLN A 270 -19.29 2.02 6.13
N SER A 271 -18.17 1.50 5.63
CA SER A 271 -17.91 0.07 5.48
C SER A 271 -16.42 -0.20 5.40
N GLY A 272 -16.06 -1.45 5.70
CA GLY A 272 -14.71 -1.97 5.49
C GLY A 272 -14.76 -3.41 4.98
N THR A 273 -13.80 -3.80 4.16
CA THR A 273 -13.69 -5.19 3.70
C THR A 273 -12.26 -5.63 3.60
N GLU A 274 -12.02 -6.93 3.71
CA GLU A 274 -10.71 -7.56 3.58
C GLU A 274 -10.77 -8.77 2.64
N SER A 275 -9.68 -9.02 1.94
CA SER A 275 -9.51 -10.18 1.07
C SER A 275 -8.03 -10.44 0.77
N HIS A 276 -7.72 -11.58 0.17
CA HIS A 276 -6.40 -11.85 -0.38
C HIS A 276 -6.45 -12.71 -1.65
N ASP A 277 -5.56 -12.42 -2.59
CA ASP A 277 -5.20 -13.28 -3.72
C ASP A 277 -4.35 -14.49 -3.26
N THR A 278 -3.89 -15.29 -4.21
CA THR A 278 -2.91 -16.35 -3.96
C THR A 278 -1.61 -15.77 -3.38
N TYR A 279 -0.99 -16.51 -2.46
CA TYR A 279 0.27 -16.07 -1.85
C TYR A 279 1.45 -16.19 -2.83
N ALA A 280 1.50 -17.28 -3.60
CA ALA A 280 2.43 -17.41 -4.70
C ALA A 280 1.88 -16.66 -5.93
N ILE A 281 2.71 -15.81 -6.55
CA ILE A 281 2.29 -15.09 -7.77
C ILE A 281 2.10 -16.06 -8.93
N ALA A 282 2.80 -17.19 -8.89
CA ALA A 282 2.71 -18.22 -9.91
C ALA A 282 1.33 -18.88 -9.97
N GLU A 283 0.58 -18.86 -8.87
CA GLU A 283 -0.75 -19.49 -8.75
C GLU A 283 -1.89 -18.60 -9.23
N ARG A 284 -1.64 -17.33 -9.54
CA ARG A 284 -2.68 -16.39 -9.97
C ARG A 284 -3.38 -16.90 -11.23
N GLY A 285 -4.69 -16.73 -11.34
CA GLY A 285 -5.40 -17.00 -12.60
C GLY A 285 -4.81 -16.19 -13.75
N ALA A 286 -4.64 -14.88 -13.52
CA ALA A 286 -4.01 -13.94 -14.45
C ALA A 286 -3.05 -13.00 -13.68
N LEU A 287 -1.98 -12.54 -14.36
CA LEU A 287 -0.97 -11.65 -13.75
C LEU A 287 -1.38 -10.16 -13.83
N ASP A 288 -2.36 -9.83 -14.66
CA ASP A 288 -2.87 -8.48 -14.92
C ASP A 288 -4.21 -8.20 -14.20
N GLY A 289 -4.62 -9.07 -13.28
CA GLY A 289 -5.88 -8.97 -12.52
C GLY A 289 -5.77 -9.35 -11.05
N SER A 290 -6.83 -9.08 -10.31
CA SER A 290 -7.02 -9.41 -8.89
C SER A 290 -8.51 -9.57 -8.58
N PRO A 291 -9.05 -10.80 -8.62
CA PRO A 291 -10.40 -11.07 -8.17
C PRO A 291 -10.65 -10.63 -6.72
N ALA A 292 -9.62 -10.68 -5.87
CA ALA A 292 -9.69 -10.23 -4.49
C ALA A 292 -10.02 -8.74 -4.36
N ILE A 293 -9.40 -7.87 -5.18
CA ILE A 293 -9.72 -6.43 -5.22
C ILE A 293 -11.16 -6.23 -5.71
N ARG A 294 -11.55 -6.87 -6.82
CA ARG A 294 -12.90 -6.72 -7.38
C ARG A 294 -13.99 -7.07 -6.41
N ILE A 295 -13.88 -8.24 -5.76
CA ILE A 295 -14.88 -8.73 -4.82
C ILE A 295 -14.93 -7.85 -3.55
N ALA A 296 -13.76 -7.51 -2.98
CA ALA A 296 -13.71 -6.66 -1.79
C ALA A 296 -14.23 -5.24 -2.07
N GLY A 297 -13.82 -4.64 -3.19
CA GLY A 297 -14.29 -3.32 -3.60
C GLY A 297 -15.81 -3.27 -3.83
N ALA A 298 -16.35 -4.22 -4.60
CA ALA A 298 -17.79 -4.33 -4.82
C ALA A 298 -18.55 -4.49 -3.50
N ARG A 299 -18.06 -5.35 -2.60
CA ARG A 299 -18.68 -5.57 -1.30
C ARG A 299 -18.60 -4.34 -0.41
N ALA A 300 -17.51 -3.59 -0.43
CA ALA A 300 -17.37 -2.37 0.36
C ALA A 300 -18.44 -1.32 -0.05
N LEU A 301 -18.66 -1.14 -1.36
CA LEU A 301 -19.69 -0.24 -1.89
C LEU A 301 -21.11 -0.74 -1.56
N GLU A 302 -21.37 -2.04 -1.71
CA GLU A 302 -22.65 -2.67 -1.33
C GLU A 302 -22.96 -2.45 0.16
N LEU A 303 -21.98 -2.65 1.04
CA LEU A 303 -22.14 -2.45 2.48
C LEU A 303 -22.40 -0.99 2.84
N ALA A 304 -21.84 -0.04 2.08
CA ALA A 304 -22.11 1.39 2.19
C ALA A 304 -23.44 1.82 1.54
N GLY A 305 -24.08 0.94 0.76
CA GLY A 305 -25.35 1.19 0.09
C GLY A 305 -25.24 2.14 -1.10
N ILE A 306 -24.09 2.13 -1.79
CA ILE A 306 -23.79 3.05 -2.91
C ILE A 306 -23.26 2.31 -4.14
N GLY A 307 -23.30 2.97 -5.29
CA GLY A 307 -22.56 2.58 -6.49
C GLY A 307 -21.20 3.27 -6.58
N LEU A 308 -20.37 2.85 -7.54
CA LEU A 308 -19.08 3.49 -7.78
C LEU A 308 -19.23 4.96 -8.20
N ASP A 309 -20.30 5.31 -8.91
CA ASP A 309 -20.54 6.67 -9.40
C ASP A 309 -20.83 7.66 -8.26
N ASP A 310 -21.20 7.18 -7.07
CA ASP A 310 -21.40 8.01 -5.87
C ASP A 310 -20.07 8.38 -5.18
N VAL A 311 -18.97 7.70 -5.54
CA VAL A 311 -17.64 7.93 -4.96
C VAL A 311 -16.97 9.11 -5.64
N ALA A 312 -16.85 10.22 -4.89
CA ALA A 312 -16.24 11.46 -5.37
C ALA A 312 -14.71 11.47 -5.24
N HIS A 313 -14.18 10.84 -4.18
CA HIS A 313 -12.75 10.85 -3.87
C HIS A 313 -12.21 9.44 -3.81
N VAL A 314 -11.03 9.20 -4.40
CA VAL A 314 -10.38 7.89 -4.41
C VAL A 314 -8.92 8.03 -4.03
N ASP A 315 -8.45 7.09 -3.21
CA ASP A 315 -7.02 6.82 -3.09
C ASP A 315 -6.72 5.34 -3.29
N ILE A 316 -6.12 5.04 -4.44
CA ILE A 316 -5.63 3.72 -4.77
C ILE A 316 -4.22 3.55 -4.22
N TYR A 317 -3.96 2.44 -3.52
CA TYR A 317 -2.61 2.10 -3.08
C TYR A 317 -1.66 1.97 -4.29
N SER A 318 -0.56 2.73 -4.28
CA SER A 318 0.18 3.03 -5.50
C SER A 318 1.70 2.78 -5.41
N CYS A 319 2.12 1.62 -4.91
CA CYS A 319 3.55 1.28 -4.83
C CYS A 319 4.22 1.25 -6.22
N PHE A 320 3.48 0.84 -7.24
CA PHE A 320 3.89 0.76 -8.64
C PHE A 320 2.69 1.04 -9.56
N PRO A 321 2.92 1.46 -10.83
CA PRO A 321 1.84 1.69 -11.78
C PRO A 321 0.96 0.48 -12.04
N SER A 322 1.52 -0.72 -12.03
CA SER A 322 0.75 -1.96 -12.20
C SER A 322 -0.25 -2.17 -11.07
N ALA A 323 0.09 -1.83 -9.83
CA ALA A 323 -0.83 -1.94 -8.70
C ALA A 323 -2.05 -1.03 -8.89
N VAL A 324 -1.82 0.20 -9.34
CA VAL A 324 -2.89 1.17 -9.62
C VAL A 324 -3.75 0.71 -10.79
N GLN A 325 -3.11 0.22 -11.85
CA GLN A 325 -3.81 -0.27 -13.04
C GLN A 325 -4.71 -1.47 -12.72
N VAL A 326 -4.18 -2.49 -12.05
CA VAL A 326 -4.97 -3.66 -11.63
C VAL A 326 -6.13 -3.20 -10.75
N ALA A 327 -5.87 -2.40 -9.72
CA ALA A 327 -6.93 -1.99 -8.79
C ALA A 327 -8.01 -1.15 -9.48
N ALA A 328 -7.63 -0.17 -10.31
CA ALA A 328 -8.58 0.65 -11.03
C ALA A 328 -9.43 -0.17 -12.01
N ASN A 329 -8.82 -1.09 -12.76
CA ASN A 329 -9.53 -1.97 -13.69
C ASN A 329 -10.54 -2.87 -12.96
N GLU A 330 -10.14 -3.50 -11.85
CA GLU A 330 -11.00 -4.39 -11.05
C GLU A 330 -12.14 -3.64 -10.35
N LEU A 331 -11.93 -2.35 -10.03
CA LEU A 331 -12.95 -1.49 -9.42
C LEU A 331 -13.83 -0.78 -10.45
N GLY A 332 -13.47 -0.78 -11.74
CA GLY A 332 -14.17 -0.02 -12.78
C GLY A 332 -13.87 1.48 -12.81
N LEU A 333 -12.71 1.90 -12.29
CA LEU A 333 -12.25 3.28 -12.29
C LEU A 333 -11.43 3.59 -13.56
N ALA A 334 -11.74 4.71 -14.21
CA ALA A 334 -10.96 5.19 -15.35
C ALA A 334 -9.57 5.69 -14.91
N LEU A 335 -8.54 5.32 -15.68
CA LEU A 335 -7.13 5.58 -15.34
C LEU A 335 -6.70 7.05 -15.54
N ASP A 336 -7.48 7.81 -16.30
CA ASP A 336 -7.18 9.16 -16.76
C ASP A 336 -8.32 10.15 -16.53
N ASP A 337 -9.32 9.80 -15.71
CA ASP A 337 -10.43 10.70 -15.36
C ASP A 337 -9.91 11.95 -14.60
N PRO A 338 -9.97 13.14 -15.20
CA PRO A 338 -9.52 14.36 -14.53
C PRO A 338 -10.46 14.82 -13.41
N GLY A 339 -11.73 14.39 -13.43
CA GLY A 339 -12.73 14.71 -12.43
C GLY A 339 -12.63 13.84 -11.18
N ARG A 340 -12.05 12.65 -11.30
CA ARG A 340 -11.81 11.73 -10.19
C ARG A 340 -10.40 11.14 -10.23
N PRO A 341 -9.39 11.90 -9.78
CA PRO A 341 -8.03 11.39 -9.65
C PRO A 341 -7.97 10.13 -8.77
N LEU A 342 -7.09 9.19 -9.11
CA LEU A 342 -6.93 7.92 -8.40
C LEU A 342 -6.12 8.03 -7.09
N THR A 343 -5.79 9.26 -6.67
CA THR A 343 -5.11 9.53 -5.40
C THR A 343 -5.52 10.88 -4.85
N VAL A 344 -5.63 10.96 -3.53
CA VAL A 344 -5.77 12.23 -2.81
C VAL A 344 -4.43 12.68 -2.20
N THR A 345 -3.45 11.77 -2.09
CA THR A 345 -2.14 12.02 -1.46
C THR A 345 -1.03 12.35 -2.47
N GLY A 346 -1.15 11.87 -3.71
CA GLY A 346 -0.08 11.86 -4.70
C GLY A 346 0.71 10.54 -4.78
N GLY A 347 0.30 9.52 -4.01
CA GLY A 347 0.82 8.16 -4.07
C GLY A 347 2.20 7.93 -3.46
N LEU A 348 2.59 6.67 -3.30
CA LEU A 348 3.82 6.26 -2.59
C LEU A 348 5.12 6.80 -3.22
N THR A 349 5.14 7.14 -4.50
CA THR A 349 6.33 7.73 -5.14
C THR A 349 6.54 9.17 -4.68
N PHE A 350 5.49 10.00 -4.70
CA PHE A 350 5.62 11.44 -4.54
C PHE A 350 5.11 11.92 -3.18
N GLY A 351 3.95 11.42 -2.73
CA GLY A 351 3.46 11.58 -1.36
C GLY A 351 4.45 11.04 -0.33
N GLY A 352 5.20 10.00 -0.71
CA GLY A 352 6.14 9.29 0.14
C GLY A 352 5.57 7.95 0.59
N GLY A 353 6.42 6.94 0.70
CA GLY A 353 6.05 5.58 1.04
C GLY A 353 6.76 5.12 2.31
N PRO A 354 6.30 5.52 3.52
CA PRO A 354 6.86 5.06 4.79
C PRO A 354 6.52 3.59 5.04
N TRP A 355 7.08 2.71 4.19
CA TRP A 355 6.89 1.27 4.18
C TRP A 355 5.41 0.86 4.31
N ASN A 356 5.02 0.32 5.46
CA ASN A 356 3.69 -0.20 5.71
C ASN A 356 2.64 0.91 5.94
N ASN A 357 3.08 2.13 6.26
CA ASN A 357 2.19 3.15 6.82
C ASN A 357 1.60 4.16 5.81
N TYR A 358 1.81 3.97 4.50
CA TYR A 358 1.25 4.89 3.49
C TYR A 358 -0.27 5.09 3.65
N VAL A 359 -1.02 4.02 3.94
CA VAL A 359 -2.48 4.09 3.99
C VAL A 359 -2.99 4.93 5.17
N SER A 360 -2.22 5.08 6.25
CA SER A 360 -2.57 6.05 7.30
C SER A 360 -2.58 7.49 6.77
N HIS A 361 -1.63 7.85 5.89
CA HIS A 361 -1.61 9.16 5.21
C HIS A 361 -2.79 9.32 4.23
N SER A 362 -3.13 8.22 3.55
CA SER A 362 -4.29 8.15 2.65
C SER A 362 -5.60 8.43 3.39
N ILE A 363 -5.85 7.72 4.49
CA ILE A 363 -7.06 7.91 5.31
C ILE A 363 -7.08 9.30 5.94
N ALA A 364 -5.95 9.80 6.44
CA ALA A 364 -5.84 11.16 6.99
C ALA A 364 -6.24 12.23 5.95
N THR A 365 -5.69 12.11 4.75
CA THR A 365 -5.99 13.04 3.65
C THR A 365 -7.42 12.87 3.15
N MET A 366 -7.94 11.64 3.09
CA MET A 366 -9.32 11.35 2.71
C MET A 366 -10.32 11.99 3.68
N ALA A 367 -10.08 11.88 5.00
CA ALA A 367 -10.92 12.51 6.02
C ALA A 367 -11.05 14.02 5.80
N ARG A 368 -9.92 14.70 5.49
CA ARG A 368 -9.93 16.13 5.13
C ARG A 368 -10.76 16.38 3.86
N ARG A 369 -10.59 15.59 2.80
CA ARG A 369 -11.32 15.76 1.53
C ARG A 369 -12.83 15.65 1.70
N VAL A 370 -13.31 14.65 2.44
CA VAL A 370 -14.75 14.48 2.68
C VAL A 370 -15.30 15.56 3.62
N ARG A 371 -14.51 16.09 4.57
CA ARG A 371 -14.90 17.28 5.37
C ARG A 371 -14.98 18.56 4.53
N GLU A 372 -14.08 18.73 3.55
CA GLU A 372 -14.10 19.85 2.59
C GLU A 372 -15.24 19.75 1.58
N SER A 373 -15.84 18.58 1.43
CA SER A 373 -17.00 18.34 0.57
C SER A 373 -18.04 17.46 1.29
N PRO A 374 -18.70 18.01 2.33
CA PRO A 374 -19.65 17.24 3.14
C PRO A 374 -20.72 16.59 2.27
N GLY A 375 -21.07 15.35 2.59
CA GLY A 375 -21.99 14.54 1.79
C GLY A 375 -21.32 13.62 0.79
N SER A 376 -20.07 13.89 0.40
CA SER A 376 -19.34 13.05 -0.55
C SER A 376 -18.83 11.74 0.06
N TYR A 377 -18.71 10.71 -0.77
CA TYR A 377 -18.06 9.45 -0.40
C TYR A 377 -16.60 9.45 -0.85
N GLY A 378 -15.73 8.96 0.04
CA GLY A 378 -14.34 8.66 -0.23
C GLY A 378 -14.06 7.16 -0.16
N LEU A 379 -13.29 6.64 -1.12
CA LEU A 379 -12.82 5.25 -1.14
C LEU A 379 -11.30 5.21 -0.95
N VAL A 380 -10.85 4.45 0.04
CA VAL A 380 -9.43 4.12 0.24
C VAL A 380 -9.22 2.63 0.00
N THR A 381 -8.22 2.31 -0.81
CA THR A 381 -7.76 0.93 -1.01
C THR A 381 -6.38 0.74 -0.39
N ALA A 382 -6.11 -0.44 0.12
CA ALA A 382 -4.92 -0.76 0.87
C ALA A 382 -4.37 -2.11 0.39
N ASN A 383 -3.09 -2.18 0.06
CA ASN A 383 -2.48 -3.37 -0.54
C ASN A 383 -1.21 -3.80 0.21
N SER A 384 -1.05 -5.11 0.39
CA SER A 384 0.14 -5.75 0.97
C SER A 384 0.73 -6.80 0.04
N GLY A 385 2.04 -6.97 0.13
CA GLY A 385 2.76 -7.97 -0.66
C GLY A 385 2.79 -7.60 -2.13
N TYR A 386 2.52 -8.58 -2.99
CA TYR A 386 2.58 -8.44 -4.44
C TYR A 386 1.16 -8.45 -5.02
N LEU A 387 0.32 -7.47 -4.67
CA LEU A 387 -1.14 -7.54 -4.85
C LEU A 387 -1.76 -8.71 -4.09
N THR A 388 -1.25 -9.02 -2.89
CA THR A 388 -1.59 -10.26 -2.18
C THR A 388 -2.73 -10.07 -1.20
N LYS A 389 -2.61 -9.17 -0.22
CA LYS A 389 -3.72 -8.87 0.72
C LYS A 389 -4.26 -7.48 0.49
N HIS A 390 -5.57 -7.35 0.57
CA HIS A 390 -6.30 -6.13 0.28
C HIS A 390 -7.20 -5.76 1.44
N ALA A 391 -7.33 -4.46 1.70
CA ALA A 391 -8.34 -3.92 2.59
C ALA A 391 -8.94 -2.65 1.98
N MET A 392 -10.23 -2.45 2.17
CA MET A 392 -10.97 -1.28 1.65
C MET A 392 -11.65 -0.55 2.80
N GLY A 393 -11.81 0.77 2.65
CA GLY A 393 -12.58 1.62 3.54
C GLY A 393 -13.38 2.67 2.77
N VAL A 394 -14.66 2.81 3.10
CA VAL A 394 -15.52 3.88 2.58
C VAL A 394 -15.77 4.90 3.69
N TYR A 395 -15.63 6.19 3.39
CA TYR A 395 -15.70 7.29 4.37
C TYR A 395 -16.66 8.37 3.91
N ARG A 396 -17.40 8.98 4.86
CA ARG A 396 -18.34 10.09 4.60
C ARG A 396 -18.59 10.91 5.87
N THR A 397 -19.03 12.16 5.74
CA THR A 397 -19.37 13.03 6.89
C THR A 397 -20.70 12.66 7.57
N GLU A 398 -21.58 11.96 6.88
CA GLU A 398 -22.87 11.48 7.36
C GLU A 398 -22.75 10.06 7.92
N PRO A 399 -23.57 9.72 8.94
CA PRO A 399 -23.59 8.39 9.50
C PRO A 399 -24.05 7.34 8.48
N PRO A 400 -23.51 6.10 8.53
CA PRO A 400 -24.03 4.99 7.75
C PRO A 400 -25.45 4.63 8.19
N ALA A 401 -26.37 4.44 7.23
CA ALA A 401 -27.78 4.20 7.53
C ALA A 401 -28.03 2.93 8.37
N GLY A 402 -27.17 1.92 8.24
CA GLY A 402 -27.25 0.65 8.97
C GLY A 402 -26.15 0.44 10.01
N GLY A 403 -25.42 1.49 10.39
CA GLY A 403 -24.19 1.34 11.17
C GLY A 403 -22.98 0.88 10.33
N PHE A 404 -21.78 0.99 10.90
CA PHE A 404 -20.56 0.49 10.26
C PHE A 404 -20.61 -1.03 10.15
N ARG A 405 -20.20 -1.57 8.99
CA ARG A 405 -20.09 -3.01 8.76
C ARG A 405 -18.74 -3.35 8.14
N ARG A 406 -18.14 -4.41 8.65
CA ARG A 406 -16.90 -4.99 8.17
C ARG A 406 -17.15 -6.40 7.65
N LEU A 407 -16.50 -6.80 6.55
CA LEU A 407 -16.57 -8.17 6.06
C LEU A 407 -15.27 -8.66 5.42
N ASP A 408 -14.78 -9.79 5.89
CA ASP A 408 -13.79 -10.59 5.17
C ASP A 408 -14.51 -11.40 4.08
N VAL A 409 -14.18 -11.14 2.82
CA VAL A 409 -14.83 -11.77 1.65
C VAL A 409 -14.06 -12.96 1.09
N GLN A 410 -13.08 -13.51 1.85
CA GLN A 410 -12.18 -14.53 1.35
C GLN A 410 -12.88 -15.77 0.79
N ALA A 411 -14.02 -16.17 1.38
CA ALA A 411 -14.79 -17.33 0.92
C ALA A 411 -15.23 -17.20 -0.56
N GLU A 412 -15.55 -15.98 -1.01
CA GLU A 412 -15.93 -15.71 -2.40
C GLU A 412 -14.71 -15.69 -3.34
N VAL A 413 -13.57 -15.23 -2.83
CA VAL A 413 -12.29 -15.19 -3.57
C VAL A 413 -11.72 -16.59 -3.81
N VAL A 414 -11.84 -17.50 -2.85
CA VAL A 414 -11.37 -18.90 -2.97
C VAL A 414 -12.05 -19.65 -4.12
N GLY A 415 -13.26 -19.23 -4.54
CA GLY A 415 -13.95 -19.81 -5.69
C GLY A 415 -13.47 -19.31 -7.06
N GLN A 416 -12.53 -18.36 -7.11
CA GLN A 416 -12.05 -17.77 -8.35
C GLN A 416 -10.98 -18.65 -9.03
N PRO A 417 -10.87 -18.62 -10.37
CA PRO A 417 -9.89 -19.43 -11.08
C PRO A 417 -8.43 -19.14 -10.68
N THR A 418 -7.66 -20.19 -10.47
CA THR A 418 -6.20 -20.15 -10.22
C THR A 418 -5.46 -20.94 -11.30
N THR A 419 -4.13 -20.79 -11.32
CA THR A 419 -3.24 -21.65 -12.10
C THR A 419 -2.49 -22.59 -11.15
N ALA A 420 -2.29 -23.86 -11.54
CA ALA A 420 -1.27 -24.70 -10.93
C ALA A 420 0.15 -24.11 -11.12
N ALA A 421 0.85 -23.87 -10.01
CA ALA A 421 2.24 -23.44 -10.01
C ALA A 421 3.21 -24.62 -9.93
N LEU A 422 4.24 -24.60 -10.76
CA LEU A 422 5.34 -25.56 -10.69
C LEU A 422 6.54 -24.89 -10.00
N VAL A 423 6.88 -25.36 -8.79
CA VAL A 423 8.08 -24.90 -8.07
C VAL A 423 9.36 -25.28 -8.83
N SER A 424 9.33 -26.40 -9.55
CA SER A 424 10.41 -26.92 -10.40
C SER A 424 9.84 -27.32 -11.75
N TYR A 425 10.52 -26.94 -12.83
CA TYR A 425 10.17 -27.39 -14.17
C TYR A 425 11.43 -27.55 -15.03
N ALA A 426 11.47 -28.61 -15.84
CA ALA A 426 12.48 -28.81 -16.86
C ALA A 426 11.79 -29.16 -18.17
N GLY A 427 11.98 -28.34 -19.20
CA GLY A 427 11.34 -28.56 -20.50
C GLY A 427 11.03 -27.26 -21.23
N THR A 428 10.25 -27.38 -22.30
CA THR A 428 9.82 -26.23 -23.10
C THR A 428 8.61 -25.55 -22.47
N ALA A 429 8.60 -24.22 -22.46
CA ALA A 429 7.48 -23.39 -22.06
C ALA A 429 7.34 -22.19 -23.01
N SER A 430 6.27 -21.42 -22.86
CA SER A 430 6.02 -20.17 -23.59
C SER A 430 6.09 -18.99 -22.64
N ALA A 431 6.82 -17.95 -23.02
CA ALA A 431 6.95 -16.72 -22.24
C ALA A 431 5.59 -16.02 -22.07
N GLU A 432 5.19 -15.75 -20.82
CA GLU A 432 3.94 -15.08 -20.48
C GLU A 432 4.17 -13.63 -20.05
N SER A 433 5.14 -13.41 -19.17
CA SER A 433 5.51 -12.09 -18.67
C SER A 433 6.97 -12.08 -18.21
N TRP A 434 7.66 -10.95 -18.35
CA TRP A 434 9.08 -10.84 -18.02
C TRP A 434 9.48 -9.44 -17.56
N THR A 435 10.66 -9.38 -16.95
CA THR A 435 11.33 -8.12 -16.65
C THR A 435 12.84 -8.31 -16.66
N VAL A 436 13.58 -7.23 -16.92
CA VAL A 436 15.04 -7.18 -16.85
C VAL A 436 15.42 -6.19 -15.77
N VAL A 437 16.24 -6.64 -14.81
CA VAL A 437 16.79 -5.82 -13.73
C VAL A 437 18.10 -5.19 -14.17
N TYR A 438 18.30 -3.93 -13.79
CA TYR A 438 19.46 -3.15 -14.15
C TYR A 438 20.34 -2.79 -12.96
N GLY A 439 21.65 -2.79 -13.21
CA GLY A 439 22.65 -2.23 -12.32
C GLY A 439 22.54 -0.71 -12.21
N ARG A 440 23.28 -0.12 -11.26
CA ARG A 440 23.29 1.34 -11.07
C ARG A 440 23.91 2.10 -12.25
N ASP A 441 24.75 1.43 -13.04
CA ASP A 441 25.37 1.93 -14.26
C ASP A 441 24.47 1.77 -15.50
N GLY A 442 23.29 1.15 -15.35
CA GLY A 442 22.35 0.91 -16.43
C GLY A 442 22.59 -0.37 -17.23
N SER A 443 23.53 -1.23 -16.81
CA SER A 443 23.74 -2.54 -17.44
C SER A 443 22.63 -3.54 -17.06
N PRO A 444 22.12 -4.36 -18.00
CA PRO A 444 21.24 -5.50 -17.67
C PRO A 444 22.00 -6.53 -16.82
N GLU A 445 21.50 -6.84 -15.62
CA GLU A 445 22.15 -7.80 -14.71
C GLU A 445 21.42 -9.15 -14.69
N ARG A 446 20.09 -9.13 -14.79
CA ARG A 446 19.27 -10.33 -14.59
C ARG A 446 17.89 -10.23 -15.25
N GLY A 447 17.46 -11.29 -15.90
CA GLY A 447 16.11 -11.43 -16.47
C GLY A 447 15.26 -12.36 -15.61
N PHE A 448 14.01 -12.01 -15.41
CA PHE A 448 12.99 -12.86 -14.79
C PHE A 448 11.86 -13.13 -15.76
N LEU A 449 11.32 -14.34 -15.72
CA LEU A 449 10.30 -14.83 -16.64
C LEU A 449 9.24 -15.64 -15.90
N ALA A 450 7.97 -15.28 -16.09
CA ALA A 450 6.84 -16.19 -15.91
C ALA A 450 6.56 -16.88 -17.25
N ALA A 451 6.42 -18.20 -17.24
CA ALA A 451 6.20 -19.00 -18.44
C ALA A 451 5.11 -20.04 -18.24
N ARG A 452 4.39 -20.36 -19.33
CA ARG A 452 3.35 -21.39 -19.39
C ARG A 452 3.87 -22.67 -20.03
N THR A 453 3.64 -23.80 -19.39
CA THR A 453 3.86 -25.11 -19.99
C THR A 453 2.81 -25.39 -21.07
N ALA A 454 2.96 -26.50 -21.81
CA ALA A 454 1.94 -26.95 -22.75
C ALA A 454 0.62 -27.40 -22.07
N ALA A 455 0.66 -27.75 -20.78
CA ALA A 455 -0.52 -28.13 -19.99
C ALA A 455 -1.15 -26.93 -19.24
N GLY A 456 -0.56 -25.73 -19.38
CA GLY A 456 -1.11 -24.48 -18.85
C GLY A 456 -0.65 -24.12 -17.44
N GLU A 457 0.14 -24.98 -16.77
CA GLU A 457 0.77 -24.63 -15.50
C GLU A 457 1.76 -23.47 -15.69
N ARG A 458 2.00 -22.74 -14.61
CA ARG A 458 2.99 -21.64 -14.60
C ARG A 458 4.25 -22.05 -13.86
N THR A 459 5.39 -21.72 -14.44
CA THR A 459 6.70 -21.79 -13.78
C THR A 459 7.37 -20.44 -13.84
N LEU A 460 8.19 -20.14 -12.82
CA LEU A 460 9.05 -18.96 -12.80
C LEU A 460 10.48 -19.37 -13.13
N ALA A 461 11.18 -18.54 -13.90
CA ALA A 461 12.56 -18.77 -14.32
C ALA A 461 13.36 -17.46 -14.33
N ALA A 462 14.69 -17.58 -14.32
CA ALA A 462 15.59 -16.45 -14.41
C ALA A 462 16.76 -16.73 -15.36
N THR A 463 17.41 -15.68 -15.86
CA THR A 463 18.63 -15.79 -16.66
C THR A 463 19.61 -14.67 -16.32
N THR A 464 20.90 -14.95 -16.51
CA THR A 464 21.99 -13.96 -16.52
C THR A 464 22.82 -14.09 -17.81
N ASP A 465 22.34 -14.88 -18.77
CA ASP A 465 23.00 -15.04 -20.07
C ASP A 465 22.85 -13.76 -20.90
N ALA A 466 23.94 -13.31 -21.51
CA ALA A 466 23.97 -12.03 -22.21
C ALA A 466 23.07 -11.99 -23.45
N GLU A 467 22.93 -13.10 -24.18
CA GLU A 467 22.08 -13.16 -25.37
C GLU A 467 20.60 -13.14 -24.99
N ASP A 468 20.23 -13.88 -23.95
CA ASP A 468 18.85 -13.89 -23.44
C ASP A 468 18.47 -12.53 -22.85
N LEU A 469 19.38 -11.88 -22.11
CA LEU A 469 19.17 -10.53 -21.58
C LEU A 469 18.96 -9.52 -22.70
N ALA A 470 19.82 -9.51 -23.73
CA ALA A 470 19.68 -8.63 -24.89
C ALA A 470 18.33 -8.86 -25.58
N ARG A 471 17.93 -10.12 -25.76
CA ARG A 471 16.63 -10.46 -26.36
C ARG A 471 15.45 -9.94 -25.53
N LEU A 472 15.46 -10.09 -24.21
CA LEU A 472 14.39 -9.55 -23.35
C LEU A 472 14.28 -8.03 -23.42
N THR A 473 15.37 -7.32 -23.70
CA THR A 473 15.40 -5.86 -23.79
C THR A 473 15.02 -5.32 -25.17
N GLU A 474 15.26 -6.08 -26.23
CA GLU A 474 15.13 -5.61 -27.62
C GLU A 474 13.89 -6.14 -28.34
N VAL A 475 13.33 -7.26 -27.88
CA VAL A 475 12.27 -7.99 -28.58
C VAL A 475 11.08 -8.20 -27.66
N ASP A 476 9.87 -8.01 -28.21
CA ASP A 476 8.66 -8.49 -27.56
C ASP A 476 8.62 -10.02 -27.62
N VAL A 477 8.89 -10.67 -26.48
CA VAL A 477 9.01 -12.13 -26.37
C VAL A 477 7.71 -12.82 -25.98
N ALA A 478 6.58 -12.13 -25.94
CA ALA A 478 5.30 -12.74 -25.57
C ALA A 478 4.99 -13.97 -26.43
N GLY A 479 4.68 -15.09 -25.77
CA GLY A 479 4.39 -16.38 -26.41
C GLY A 479 5.60 -17.11 -27.01
N GLN A 480 6.79 -16.51 -27.05
CA GLN A 480 7.99 -17.16 -27.59
C GLN A 480 8.37 -18.40 -26.75
N ARG A 481 8.87 -19.43 -27.44
CA ARG A 481 9.30 -20.67 -26.80
C ARG A 481 10.63 -20.48 -26.08
N VAL A 482 10.69 -20.99 -24.86
CA VAL A 482 11.89 -21.03 -24.02
C VAL A 482 12.16 -22.46 -23.56
N SER A 483 13.43 -22.79 -23.35
CA SER A 483 13.84 -23.99 -22.65
C SER A 483 14.17 -23.63 -21.21
N ILE A 484 13.50 -24.25 -20.24
CA ILE A 484 13.74 -24.06 -18.81
C ILE A 484 14.44 -25.29 -18.27
N ALA A 485 15.54 -25.08 -17.56
CA ALA A 485 16.27 -26.12 -16.86
C ALA A 485 15.74 -26.29 -15.43
N GLU A 486 15.97 -27.46 -14.84
CA GLU A 486 15.48 -27.76 -13.50
C GLU A 486 15.92 -26.70 -12.48
N ASN A 487 17.14 -26.19 -12.55
CA ASN A 487 17.62 -25.13 -11.65
C ASN A 487 16.91 -23.76 -11.79
N GLY A 488 15.92 -23.63 -12.68
CA GLY A 488 15.18 -22.39 -12.93
C GLY A 488 15.87 -21.45 -13.92
N GLN A 489 16.97 -21.86 -14.55
CA GLN A 489 17.56 -21.11 -15.67
C GLN A 489 16.72 -21.30 -16.93
N PHE A 490 16.62 -20.27 -17.76
CA PHE A 490 15.99 -20.39 -19.07
C PHE A 490 16.87 -19.84 -20.19
N HIS A 491 16.66 -20.37 -21.39
CA HIS A 491 17.25 -19.91 -22.64
C HIS A 491 16.20 -19.83 -23.74
N PHE A 492 16.26 -18.80 -24.58
CA PHE A 492 15.49 -18.77 -25.82
C PHE A 492 16.08 -19.75 -26.85
N ALA A 493 15.23 -20.24 -27.75
CA ALA A 493 15.73 -21.02 -28.88
C ALA A 493 16.72 -20.19 -29.70
N ARG A 494 17.94 -20.70 -29.88
CA ARG A 494 18.96 -20.07 -30.73
C ARG A 494 18.44 -20.05 -32.17
N ARG A 495 18.52 -18.89 -32.82
CA ARG A 495 18.14 -18.72 -34.21
C ARG A 495 19.13 -19.39 -35.15
#